data_AF-A0A1J1HVR3-F1
#
_entry.id   AF-A0A1J1HVR3-F1
#
_cell.length_a   1.000
_cell.length_b   1.000
_cell.length_c   1.000
_cell.angle_alpha   90.00
_cell.angle_beta   90.00
_cell.angle_gamma   90.00
#
_symmetry.space_group_name_H-M   'P 1'
#
loop_
_entity.id
_entity.type
_entity.pdbx_description
1 polymer ?
#
loop_
_entity_poly.entity_id
_entity_poly.type
_entity_poly.pdbx_seq_one_letter_code
_entity_poly.pdbx_strand_id
1 'polypeptide(L)'
;MGKFLIKLVTAMLVCTIAVAASECNEGFYGNHCECSLEDSELNLLNKNSKCRPDKQSLECNGRGKCVCGGCHCEHRPNPDEVVSGQFCECDNFSCDRHNGILCSSHGICECGLCRCHDGWTGDACECSTSVEDCTAPNGEICSGYGYCKCGVCDCKINKLENYAYTGKYCEH
;
A
#
# COMPACT_ATOMS: atom_id res chain seq x y z
N MET A 1 -15.45 -18.39 66.53
CA MET A 1 -14.43 -17.50 65.90
C MET A 1 -13.73 -18.09 64.67
N GLY A 2 -14.07 -19.30 64.17
CA GLY A 2 -13.34 -19.95 63.06
C GLY A 2 -13.91 -19.81 61.63
N LYS A 3 -15.08 -19.17 61.43
CA LYS A 3 -15.70 -19.06 60.09
C LYS A 3 -15.38 -17.76 59.33
N PHE A 4 -14.86 -16.75 60.02
CA PHE A 4 -14.47 -15.47 59.41
C PHE A 4 -13.07 -15.52 58.78
N LEU A 5 -12.12 -16.24 59.40
CA LEU A 5 -10.78 -16.42 58.83
C LEU A 5 -10.77 -17.25 57.54
N ILE A 6 -11.62 -18.27 57.43
CA ILE A 6 -11.68 -19.12 56.22
C ILE A 6 -12.20 -18.34 55.01
N LYS A 7 -13.16 -17.43 55.20
CA LYS A 7 -13.65 -16.52 54.12
C LYS A 7 -12.60 -15.51 53.68
N LEU A 8 -11.78 -14.98 54.60
CA LEU A 8 -10.67 -14.08 54.24
C LEU A 8 -9.55 -14.81 53.49
N VAL A 9 -9.24 -16.05 53.89
CA VAL A 9 -8.20 -16.85 53.23
C VAL A 9 -8.66 -17.33 51.85
N THR A 10 -9.95 -17.66 51.66
CA THR A 10 -10.49 -17.95 50.31
C THR A 10 -10.53 -16.70 49.43
N ALA A 11 -10.86 -15.51 49.97
CA ALA A 11 -10.83 -14.26 49.19
C ALA A 11 -9.40 -13.84 48.79
N MET A 12 -8.40 -14.05 49.65
CA MET A 12 -7.00 -13.72 49.34
C MET A 12 -6.34 -14.71 48.37
N LEU A 13 -6.78 -15.99 48.35
CA LEU A 13 -6.22 -16.99 47.42
C LEU A 13 -6.79 -16.89 46.01
N VAL A 14 -7.98 -16.30 45.83
CA VAL A 14 -8.55 -16.01 44.50
C VAL A 14 -7.89 -14.77 43.87
N CYS A 15 -7.20 -13.94 44.67
CA CYS A 15 -6.54 -12.73 44.20
C CYS A 15 -5.13 -12.97 43.61
N THR A 16 -4.50 -14.12 43.90
CA THR A 16 -3.18 -14.49 43.33
C THR A 16 -3.25 -15.18 41.97
N ILE A 17 -4.45 -15.49 41.48
CA ILE A 17 -4.68 -15.97 40.10
C ILE A 17 -5.75 -15.09 39.43
N ALA A 18 -5.66 -13.77 39.64
CA ALA A 18 -6.23 -12.85 38.68
C ALA A 18 -5.24 -12.78 37.50
N VAL A 19 -5.28 -13.79 36.63
CA VAL A 19 -5.02 -13.49 35.22
C VAL A 19 -6.10 -12.47 34.88
N ALA A 20 -5.70 -11.23 34.61
CA ALA A 20 -6.58 -10.16 34.22
C ALA A 20 -7.34 -10.56 32.94
N ALA A 21 -8.44 -11.28 33.09
CA ALA A 21 -9.47 -11.34 32.09
C ALA A 21 -10.10 -9.95 32.12
N SER A 22 -9.82 -9.16 31.08
CA SER A 22 -10.48 -7.89 30.83
C SER A 22 -11.97 -8.17 30.59
N GLU A 23 -12.75 -8.23 31.67
CA GLU A 23 -14.21 -8.17 31.56
C GLU A 23 -14.53 -6.79 31.01
N CYS A 24 -15.00 -6.76 29.77
CA CYS A 24 -15.42 -5.54 29.11
C CYS A 24 -16.62 -4.93 29.85
N ASN A 25 -16.72 -3.60 29.79
CA ASN A 25 -17.90 -2.90 30.31
C ASN A 25 -19.17 -3.41 29.63
N GLU A 26 -20.32 -3.29 30.30
CA GLU A 26 -21.62 -3.66 29.75
C GLU A 26 -21.82 -3.01 28.38
N GLY A 27 -22.13 -3.81 27.36
CA GLY A 27 -22.24 -3.32 25.99
C GLY A 27 -20.96 -3.42 25.15
N PHE A 28 -19.82 -3.85 25.71
CA PHE A 28 -18.55 -4.00 24.97
C PHE A 28 -18.03 -5.44 24.96
N TYR A 29 -17.31 -5.82 23.91
CA TYR A 29 -16.69 -7.15 23.76
C TYR A 29 -15.42 -7.09 22.89
N GLY A 30 -14.68 -8.20 22.81
CA GLY A 30 -13.39 -8.29 22.10
C GLY A 30 -12.23 -8.54 23.06
N ASN A 31 -11.03 -8.82 22.54
CA ASN A 31 -9.85 -9.11 23.37
C ASN A 31 -9.31 -7.86 24.08
N HIS A 32 -9.65 -6.68 23.57
CA HIS A 32 -9.30 -5.37 24.09
C HIS A 32 -10.55 -4.51 24.34
N CYS A 33 -11.74 -5.12 24.40
CA CYS A 33 -13.03 -4.43 24.57
C CYS A 33 -13.31 -3.38 23.49
N GLU A 34 -12.81 -3.64 22.28
CA GLU A 34 -12.82 -2.73 21.14
C GLU A 34 -14.15 -2.71 20.37
N CYS A 35 -15.06 -3.67 20.63
CA CYS A 35 -16.34 -3.79 19.92
C CYS A 35 -17.53 -3.40 20.82
N SER A 36 -18.59 -2.85 20.23
CA SER A 36 -19.83 -2.45 20.93
C SER A 36 -21.03 -3.30 20.50
N LEU A 37 -21.93 -3.65 21.42
CA LEU A 37 -23.17 -4.40 21.15
C LEU A 37 -24.20 -3.57 20.37
N GLU A 38 -24.12 -2.23 20.42
CA GLU A 38 -24.96 -1.34 19.61
C GLU A 38 -24.69 -1.49 18.10
N ASP A 39 -23.47 -1.89 17.72
CA ASP A 39 -23.15 -2.24 16.34
C ASP A 39 -23.77 -3.58 15.90
N SER A 40 -24.26 -4.40 16.83
CA SER A 40 -24.78 -5.76 16.56
C SER A 40 -26.28 -5.81 16.23
N GLU A 41 -27.07 -4.80 16.60
CA GLU A 41 -28.51 -4.79 16.31
C GLU A 41 -28.84 -4.32 14.88
N LEU A 42 -27.99 -3.49 14.27
CA LEU A 42 -28.02 -3.21 12.82
C LEU A 42 -27.53 -4.39 11.94
N ASN A 43 -27.01 -5.46 12.57
CA ASN A 43 -26.37 -6.60 11.91
C ASN A 43 -27.31 -7.76 11.55
N LEU A 44 -28.58 -7.76 11.94
CA LEU A 44 -29.51 -8.85 11.59
C LEU A 44 -29.96 -8.88 10.12
N LEU A 45 -29.77 -7.78 9.37
CA LEU A 45 -30.06 -7.71 7.93
C LEU A 45 -28.80 -7.57 7.05
N ASN A 46 -27.61 -7.33 7.63
CA ASN A 46 -26.44 -6.93 6.86
C ASN A 46 -25.10 -7.42 7.44
N LYS A 47 -25.06 -8.71 7.75
CA LYS A 47 -24.08 -9.34 8.66
C LYS A 47 -22.60 -9.34 8.24
N ASN A 48 -22.20 -8.74 7.11
CA ASN A 48 -20.80 -8.66 6.65
C ASN A 48 -20.49 -7.43 5.77
N SER A 49 -21.33 -6.39 5.76
CA SER A 49 -21.11 -5.23 4.88
C SER A 49 -20.04 -4.27 5.34
N LYS A 50 -19.82 -4.09 6.66
CA LYS A 50 -18.91 -3.04 7.15
C LYS A 50 -17.44 -3.30 6.77
N CYS A 51 -17.06 -4.56 6.58
CA CYS A 51 -15.70 -4.99 6.21
C CYS A 51 -15.60 -5.46 4.75
N ARG A 52 -16.59 -5.14 3.92
CA ARG A 52 -16.62 -5.49 2.50
C ARG A 52 -16.97 -4.25 1.68
N PRO A 53 -16.18 -3.89 0.65
CA PRO A 53 -16.55 -2.79 -0.23
C PRO A 53 -17.86 -3.07 -0.98
N ASP A 54 -18.12 -4.33 -1.34
CA ASP A 54 -19.35 -4.74 -2.03
C ASP A 54 -19.75 -6.18 -1.68
N LYS A 55 -20.94 -6.62 -2.14
CA LYS A 55 -21.49 -7.94 -1.79
C LYS A 55 -20.69 -9.13 -2.33
N GLN A 56 -19.90 -8.93 -3.38
CA GLN A 56 -19.12 -9.97 -4.07
C GLN A 56 -17.69 -10.04 -3.54
N SER A 57 -17.17 -8.92 -3.02
CA SER A 57 -15.86 -8.85 -2.39
C SER A 57 -15.70 -9.79 -1.19
N LEU A 58 -14.48 -10.29 -1.02
CA LEU A 58 -14.10 -11.02 0.19
C LEU A 58 -14.01 -10.04 1.37
N GLU A 59 -14.28 -10.54 2.57
CA GLU A 59 -14.05 -9.77 3.79
C GLU A 59 -12.60 -9.30 3.86
N CYS A 60 -12.40 -7.98 4.02
CA CYS A 60 -11.08 -7.35 4.03
C CYS A 60 -10.20 -7.76 2.84
N ASN A 61 -10.82 -7.97 1.67
CA ASN A 61 -10.18 -8.45 0.45
C ASN A 61 -9.35 -9.74 0.64
N GLY A 62 -9.65 -10.53 1.68
CA GLY A 62 -8.90 -11.74 2.03
C GLY A 62 -7.49 -11.48 2.55
N ARG A 63 -7.14 -10.22 2.89
CA ARG A 63 -5.82 -9.81 3.37
C ARG A 63 -5.86 -9.22 4.78
N GLY A 64 -6.85 -9.63 5.57
CA GLY A 64 -7.09 -9.11 6.90
C GLY A 64 -8.22 -9.83 7.62
N LYS A 65 -8.48 -9.42 8.86
CA LYS A 65 -9.59 -9.90 9.68
C LYS A 65 -10.56 -8.76 9.97
N CYS A 66 -11.86 -9.00 9.84
CA CYS A 66 -12.87 -8.04 10.27
C CYS A 66 -13.01 -8.07 11.79
N VAL A 67 -12.72 -6.95 12.44
CA VAL A 67 -12.83 -6.78 13.90
C VAL A 67 -13.66 -5.53 14.15
N CYS A 68 -14.80 -5.71 14.83
CA CYS A 68 -15.77 -4.64 15.13
C CYS A 68 -16.23 -3.81 13.93
N GLY A 69 -16.30 -4.42 12.73
CA GLY A 69 -16.71 -3.70 11.51
C GLY A 69 -15.59 -2.88 10.85
N GLY A 70 -14.35 -2.97 11.32
CA GLY A 70 -13.16 -2.47 10.63
C GLY A 70 -12.22 -3.60 10.22
N CYS A 71 -11.48 -3.41 9.13
CA CYS A 71 -10.48 -4.39 8.71
C CYS A 71 -9.15 -4.18 9.41
N HIS A 72 -8.62 -5.25 10.00
CA HIS A 72 -7.27 -5.31 10.51
C HIS A 72 -6.40 -6.10 9.51
N CYS A 73 -5.57 -5.38 8.75
CA CYS A 73 -4.80 -5.97 7.67
C CYS A 73 -3.68 -6.87 8.17
N GLU A 74 -3.35 -7.90 7.39
CA GLU A 74 -2.30 -8.85 7.74
C GLU A 74 -0.92 -8.20 7.72
N HIS A 75 -0.16 -8.45 8.78
CA HIS A 75 1.26 -8.08 8.82
C HIS A 75 2.08 -9.07 8.01
N ARG A 76 3.04 -8.52 7.25
CA ARG A 76 3.97 -9.29 6.42
C ARG A 76 5.22 -9.65 7.25
N PRO A 77 5.95 -10.72 6.87
CA PRO A 77 7.23 -11.04 7.51
C PRO A 77 8.27 -9.92 7.35
N ASN A 78 8.25 -9.23 6.21
CA ASN A 78 9.03 -8.02 6.00
C ASN A 78 8.24 -6.81 6.53
N PRO A 79 8.74 -6.06 7.53
CA PRO A 79 8.04 -4.91 8.09
C PRO A 79 7.87 -3.75 7.09
N ASP A 80 8.71 -3.68 6.05
CA ASP A 80 8.62 -2.66 5.01
C ASP A 80 7.51 -2.98 3.99
N GLU A 81 7.01 -4.22 3.95
CA GLU A 81 5.85 -4.62 3.14
C GLU A 81 4.56 -4.41 3.93
N VAL A 82 3.75 -3.44 3.49
CA VAL A 82 2.55 -3.03 4.19
C VAL A 82 1.32 -3.26 3.32
N VAL A 83 0.36 -4.01 3.86
CA VAL A 83 -1.01 -4.06 3.35
C VAL A 83 -1.83 -3.01 4.10
N SER A 84 -2.60 -2.20 3.38
CA SER A 84 -3.33 -1.05 3.91
C SER A 84 -4.64 -0.82 3.18
N GLY A 85 -5.37 0.23 3.56
CA GLY A 85 -6.69 0.54 3.05
C GLY A 85 -7.80 0.13 4.01
N GLN A 86 -9.00 0.69 3.83
CA GLN A 86 -10.13 0.47 4.73
C GLN A 86 -10.58 -1.00 4.74
N PHE A 87 -10.38 -1.68 3.61
CA PHE A 87 -10.73 -3.07 3.37
C PHE A 87 -9.48 -3.90 3.04
N CYS A 88 -8.28 -3.43 3.38
CA CYS A 88 -7.02 -4.08 3.02
C CYS A 88 -6.88 -4.29 1.51
N GLU A 89 -7.32 -3.31 0.72
CA GLU A 89 -7.34 -3.28 -0.75
C GLU A 89 -6.02 -2.78 -1.36
N CYS A 90 -5.15 -2.16 -0.58
CA CYS A 90 -3.90 -1.59 -1.04
C CYS A 90 -2.68 -2.33 -0.47
N ASP A 91 -1.57 -2.24 -1.18
CA ASP A 91 -0.25 -2.58 -0.67
C ASP A 91 0.83 -1.72 -1.34
N ASN A 92 2.03 -1.71 -0.76
CA ASN A 92 3.17 -0.91 -1.24
C ASN A 92 4.23 -1.74 -1.99
N PHE A 93 3.90 -2.95 -2.46
CA PHE A 93 4.87 -3.86 -3.08
C PHE A 93 4.42 -4.50 -4.40
N SER A 94 3.16 -4.29 -4.79
CA SER A 94 2.56 -4.83 -6.02
C SER A 94 2.42 -3.81 -7.16
N CYS A 95 3.25 -2.75 -7.18
CA CYS A 95 3.33 -1.83 -8.32
C CYS A 95 4.22 -2.35 -9.44
N ASP A 96 4.25 -1.63 -10.56
CA ASP A 96 5.04 -1.96 -11.73
C ASP A 96 6.55 -1.99 -11.45
N ARG A 97 7.22 -2.88 -12.20
CA ARG A 97 8.65 -3.15 -12.08
C ARG A 97 9.31 -3.02 -13.44
N HIS A 98 10.39 -2.27 -13.50
CA HIS A 98 11.28 -2.25 -14.66
C HIS A 98 12.59 -2.91 -14.27
N ASN A 99 13.07 -3.85 -15.10
CA ASN A 99 14.23 -4.69 -14.81
C ASN A 99 14.17 -5.39 -13.43
N GLY A 100 12.96 -5.75 -12.97
CA GLY A 100 12.72 -6.40 -11.68
C GLY A 100 12.67 -5.46 -10.47
N ILE A 101 12.97 -4.17 -10.65
CA ILE A 101 13.03 -3.17 -9.58
C ILE A 101 11.68 -2.46 -9.47
N LEU A 102 11.08 -2.46 -8.28
CA LEU A 102 9.81 -1.80 -7.97
C LEU A 102 9.94 -0.28 -8.18
N CYS A 103 9.06 0.29 -9.01
CA CYS A 103 9.08 1.69 -9.40
C CYS A 103 10.48 2.19 -9.81
N SER A 104 11.30 1.30 -10.40
CA SER A 104 12.70 1.53 -10.78
C SER A 104 13.59 2.16 -9.68
N SER A 105 13.23 2.05 -8.40
CA SER A 105 13.84 2.81 -7.29
C SER A 105 13.77 4.35 -7.43
N HIS A 106 12.91 4.82 -8.33
CA HIS A 106 12.70 6.23 -8.67
C HIS A 106 11.27 6.68 -8.37
N GLY A 107 10.58 5.96 -7.49
CA GLY A 107 9.24 6.30 -7.05
C GLY A 107 8.83 5.53 -5.81
N ILE A 108 7.65 5.89 -5.30
CA ILE A 108 7.01 5.25 -4.16
C ILE A 108 5.80 4.49 -4.69
N CYS A 109 5.67 3.22 -4.30
CA CYS A 109 4.52 2.40 -4.64
C CYS A 109 3.34 2.74 -3.73
N GLU A 110 2.25 3.23 -4.34
CA GLU A 110 1.03 3.64 -3.65
C GLU A 110 -0.16 2.89 -4.26
N CYS A 111 -0.62 1.83 -3.58
CA CYS A 111 -1.81 1.06 -3.94
C CYS A 111 -1.81 0.57 -5.41
N GLY A 112 -0.69 -0.01 -5.85
CA GLY A 112 -0.55 -0.54 -7.21
C GLY A 112 -0.09 0.47 -8.27
N LEU A 113 0.09 1.75 -7.92
CA LEU A 113 0.64 2.76 -8.83
C LEU A 113 1.97 3.30 -8.33
N CYS A 114 2.93 3.51 -9.23
CA CYS A 114 4.18 4.17 -8.89
C CYS A 114 4.01 5.69 -8.93
N ARG A 115 4.14 6.35 -7.77
CA ARG A 115 4.30 7.79 -7.69
C ARG A 115 5.78 8.15 -7.86
N CYS A 116 6.15 8.59 -9.06
CA CYS A 116 7.52 8.90 -9.39
C CYS A 116 8.07 10.09 -8.61
N HIS A 117 9.36 10.04 -8.31
CA HIS A 117 10.12 11.16 -7.80
C HIS A 117 10.30 12.23 -8.88
N ASP A 118 10.59 13.46 -8.44
CA ASP A 118 10.89 14.55 -9.36
C ASP A 118 12.01 14.15 -10.33
N GLY A 119 11.79 14.43 -11.60
CA GLY A 119 12.72 14.06 -12.65
C GLY A 119 12.44 12.71 -13.32
N TRP A 120 11.47 11.92 -12.86
CA TRP A 120 11.15 10.59 -13.39
C TRP A 120 9.68 10.45 -13.82
N THR A 121 9.45 9.62 -14.83
CA THR A 121 8.13 9.34 -15.41
C THR A 121 8.07 7.89 -15.92
N GLY A 122 6.88 7.46 -16.36
CA GLY A 122 6.60 6.08 -16.78
C GLY A 122 5.85 5.31 -15.69
N ASP A 123 5.20 4.22 -16.07
CA ASP A 123 4.35 3.43 -15.16
C ASP A 123 5.18 2.80 -14.03
N ALA A 124 6.45 2.49 -14.29
CA ALA A 124 7.42 2.01 -13.31
C ALA A 124 8.50 3.06 -12.99
N CYS A 125 8.28 4.34 -13.28
CA CYS A 125 9.27 5.42 -13.09
C CYS A 125 10.63 5.16 -13.75
N GLU A 126 10.63 4.45 -14.87
CA GLU A 126 11.83 4.01 -15.59
C GLU A 126 12.45 5.09 -16.48
N CYS A 127 11.72 6.17 -16.74
CA CYS A 127 12.09 7.18 -17.73
C CYS A 127 12.55 8.48 -17.04
N SER A 128 13.83 8.83 -17.23
CA SER A 128 14.34 10.13 -16.81
C SER A 128 13.81 11.25 -17.70
N THR A 129 13.43 12.37 -17.07
CA THR A 129 13.06 13.62 -17.76
C THR A 129 14.25 14.53 -18.03
N SER A 130 15.45 14.16 -17.56
CA SER A 130 16.68 14.87 -17.88
C SER A 130 16.99 14.81 -19.37
N VAL A 131 17.54 15.91 -19.89
CA VAL A 131 17.97 16.04 -21.29
C VAL A 131 19.50 16.01 -21.44
N GLU A 132 20.23 15.81 -20.33
CA GLU A 132 21.69 15.82 -20.32
C GLU A 132 22.28 14.78 -21.28
N ASP A 133 21.77 13.54 -21.24
CA ASP A 133 22.21 12.45 -22.11
C ASP A 133 21.86 12.65 -23.60
N CYS A 134 20.94 13.57 -23.88
CA CYS A 134 20.50 13.95 -25.22
C CYS A 134 21.15 15.25 -25.73
N THR A 135 21.94 15.94 -24.90
CA THR A 135 22.56 17.21 -25.28
C THR A 135 23.85 16.93 -26.06
N ALA A 136 23.87 17.32 -27.33
CA ALA A 136 25.01 17.14 -28.21
C ALA A 136 26.17 18.09 -27.83
N PRO A 137 27.42 17.84 -28.31
CA PRO A 137 28.56 18.73 -28.04
C PRO A 137 28.37 20.18 -28.51
N ASN A 138 27.45 20.43 -29.45
CA ASN A 138 27.07 21.76 -29.92
C ASN A 138 26.09 22.49 -28.96
N GLY A 139 25.66 21.83 -27.88
CA GLY A 139 24.72 22.37 -26.89
C GLY A 139 23.25 22.17 -27.23
N GLU A 140 22.92 21.59 -28.38
CA GLU A 140 21.54 21.35 -28.79
C GLU A 140 21.05 19.97 -28.35
N ILE A 141 19.78 19.90 -27.93
CA ILE A 141 19.12 18.63 -27.63
C ILE A 141 18.88 17.89 -28.95
N CYS A 142 19.46 16.70 -29.09
CA CYS A 142 19.35 15.86 -30.28
C CYS A 142 19.66 16.62 -31.58
N SER A 143 20.70 17.48 -31.54
CA SER A 143 21.14 18.34 -32.66
C SER A 143 20.01 19.15 -33.33
N GLY A 144 18.90 19.40 -32.63
CA GLY A 144 17.68 20.02 -33.18
C GLY A 144 16.79 19.11 -34.05
N TYR A 145 17.29 17.92 -34.40
CA TYR A 145 16.64 16.99 -35.33
C TYR A 145 15.91 15.83 -34.66
N GLY A 146 15.71 15.89 -33.35
CA GLY A 146 14.98 14.86 -32.59
C GLY A 146 14.27 15.40 -31.35
N TYR A 147 13.73 14.47 -30.56
CA TYR A 147 13.17 14.72 -29.23
C TYR A 147 13.83 13.80 -28.23
N CYS A 148 14.20 14.30 -27.04
CA CYS A 148 14.75 13.45 -25.99
C CYS A 148 13.63 12.67 -25.30
N LYS A 149 13.72 11.33 -25.31
CA LYS A 149 12.81 10.42 -24.60
C LYS A 149 13.64 9.48 -23.73
N CYS A 150 13.48 9.58 -22.42
CA CYS A 150 14.17 8.72 -21.45
C CYS A 150 15.70 8.71 -21.63
N GLY A 151 16.31 9.88 -21.88
CA GLY A 151 17.76 10.01 -22.13
C GLY A 151 18.22 9.54 -23.52
N VAL A 152 17.31 9.19 -24.42
CA VAL A 152 17.62 8.74 -25.79
C VAL A 152 16.97 9.65 -26.81
N CYS A 153 17.71 10.02 -27.86
CA CYS A 153 17.17 10.83 -28.94
C CYS A 153 16.27 10.03 -29.90
N ASP A 154 15.01 10.43 -29.98
CA ASP A 154 14.05 9.98 -30.99
C ASP A 154 14.14 10.90 -32.21
N CYS A 155 14.86 10.45 -33.23
CA CYS A 155 15.20 11.25 -34.40
C CYS A 155 14.01 11.42 -35.36
N LYS A 156 13.85 12.64 -35.89
CA LYS A 156 12.78 12.97 -36.84
C LYS A 156 13.03 12.28 -38.18
N ILE A 157 11.94 11.98 -38.89
CA ILE A 157 11.96 11.41 -40.24
C ILE A 157 11.36 12.44 -41.21
N ASN A 158 12.10 12.81 -42.25
CA ASN A 158 11.59 13.61 -43.36
C ASN A 158 10.91 12.69 -44.37
N LYS A 159 9.57 12.64 -44.32
CA LYS A 159 8.75 11.80 -45.20
C LYS A 159 8.73 12.26 -46.65
N LEU A 160 8.98 13.54 -46.92
CA LEU A 160 8.94 14.10 -48.28
C LEU A 160 10.18 13.70 -49.08
N GLU A 161 11.32 13.66 -48.42
CA GLU A 161 12.62 13.35 -49.03
C GLU A 161 13.08 11.91 -48.74
N ASN A 162 12.25 11.13 -48.05
CA ASN A 162 12.52 9.75 -47.64
C ASN A 162 13.88 9.58 -46.95
N TYR A 163 14.18 10.50 -46.04
CA TYR A 163 15.42 10.54 -45.27
C TYR A 163 15.11 10.63 -43.76
N ALA A 164 15.94 9.99 -42.94
CA ALA A 164 15.81 9.99 -41.48
C ALA A 164 17.13 10.44 -40.87
N TYR A 165 17.05 11.29 -39.85
CA TYR A 165 18.21 11.61 -39.04
C TYR A 165 18.59 10.41 -38.18
N THR A 166 19.89 10.24 -37.96
CA THR A 166 20.54 9.10 -37.31
C THR A 166 21.71 9.58 -36.46
N GLY A 167 22.32 8.67 -35.70
CA GLY A 167 23.37 9.01 -34.73
C GLY A 167 22.81 9.10 -33.30
N LYS A 168 23.71 9.23 -32.31
CA LYS A 168 23.31 9.27 -30.89
C LYS A 168 22.46 10.51 -30.59
N TYR A 169 22.76 11.61 -31.28
CA TYR A 169 22.12 12.90 -31.11
C TYR A 169 21.46 13.38 -32.41
N CYS A 170 21.08 12.48 -33.33
CA CYS A 170 20.45 12.84 -34.61
C CYS A 170 21.30 13.76 -35.50
N GLU A 171 22.63 13.60 -35.48
CA GLU A 171 23.61 14.42 -36.19
C GLU A 171 23.88 14.00 -37.65
N HIS A 172 23.29 12.91 -38.14
CA HIS A 172 23.60 12.30 -39.45
C HIS A 172 22.40 11.98 -40.30
#